data_AF-A0A6G3WQE7-F1
#
_entry.id   AF-A0A6G3WQE7-F1
#
_cell.length_a   1.000
_cell.length_b   1.000
_cell.length_c   1.000
_cell.angle_alpha   90.00
_cell.angle_beta   90.00
_cell.angle_gamma   90.00
#
_symmetry.space_group_name_H-M   'P 1'
#
loop_
_entity.id
_entity.type
_entity.pdbx_description
1 polymer ?
#
loop_
_entity_poly.entity_id
_entity_poly.type
_entity_poly.pdbx_seq_one_letter_code
_entity_poly.pdbx_strand_id
1 'polypeptide(L)'
;MPSAHLNGIDLVHDDSGGDGEPVLLVNGTGATRTAWRAHQTPALVAAGYRVIAPDNRGIPPNALPPGGVTLEAMAADLAALIEHLALPPCRVVGFS
;
A
#
# COMPACT_ATOMS: atom_id res chain seq x y z
N MET A 1 14.06 2.10 -0.33
CA MET A 1 12.60 2.05 -0.49
C MET A 1 12.04 1.96 0.91
N PRO A 2 11.12 2.84 1.31
CA PRO A 2 10.59 2.81 2.67
C PRO A 2 9.85 1.48 2.91
N SER A 3 10.05 0.93 4.10
CA SER A 3 9.37 -0.27 4.59
C SER A 3 9.00 -0.03 6.05
N ALA A 4 7.83 -0.49 6.46
CA ALA A 4 7.36 -0.41 7.84
C ALA A 4 7.13 -1.81 8.39
N HIS A 5 7.68 -2.12 9.57
CA HIS A 5 7.43 -3.40 10.21
C HIS A 5 6.08 -3.36 10.95
N LEU A 6 5.06 -4.00 10.36
CA LEU A 6 3.66 -3.92 10.79
C LEU A 6 3.05 -5.32 10.81
N ASN A 7 2.30 -5.66 11.87
CA ASN A 7 1.62 -6.96 12.00
C ASN A 7 2.52 -8.18 11.73
N GLY A 8 3.81 -8.10 12.05
CA GLY A 8 4.79 -9.17 11.88
C GLY A 8 5.35 -9.31 10.46
N ILE A 9 5.14 -8.35 9.56
CA ILE A 9 5.75 -8.32 8.23
C ILE A 9 6.40 -6.95 7.94
N ASP A 10 7.38 -6.93 7.04
CA ASP A 10 7.94 -5.69 6.52
C ASP A 10 7.12 -5.23 5.32
N LEU A 11 6.25 -4.24 5.50
CA LEU A 11 5.40 -3.75 4.42
C LEU A 11 6.15 -2.69 3.58
N VAL A 12 6.74 -3.15 2.48
CA VAL A 12 7.35 -2.26 1.48
C VAL A 12 6.27 -1.47 0.76
N HIS A 13 6.47 -0.17 0.63
CA HIS A 13 5.51 0.71 -0.04
C HIS A 13 6.22 1.83 -0.80
N ASP A 14 5.52 2.37 -1.80
CA ASP A 14 5.84 3.64 -2.41
C ASP A 14 4.93 4.72 -1.80
N ASP A 15 5.48 5.92 -1.61
CA ASP A 15 4.76 7.11 -1.15
C ASP A 15 5.22 8.30 -2.01
N SER A 16 4.29 8.97 -2.68
CA SER A 16 4.62 10.12 -3.52
C SER A 16 5.00 11.37 -2.71
N GLY A 17 4.68 11.40 -1.41
CA GLY A 17 4.78 12.58 -0.57
C GLY A 17 3.81 13.70 -0.95
N GLY A 18 3.96 14.85 -0.29
CA GLY A 18 3.12 16.03 -0.45
C GLY A 18 1.94 16.10 0.53
N ASP A 19 1.19 17.20 0.45
CA ASP A 19 0.10 17.53 1.37
C ASP A 19 -1.30 17.28 0.78
N GLY A 20 -1.36 16.60 -0.37
CA GLY A 20 -2.60 16.22 -1.04
C GLY A 20 -3.41 15.18 -0.25
N GLU A 21 -4.71 15.08 -0.53
CA GLU A 21 -5.54 14.04 0.07
C GLU A 21 -4.99 12.63 -0.29
N PRO A 22 -4.88 11.70 0.67
CA PRO A 22 -4.24 10.42 0.42
C PRO A 22 -5.14 9.44 -0.35
N VAL A 23 -4.53 8.73 -1.29
CA VAL A 23 -5.11 7.60 -2.02
C VAL A 23 -4.23 6.37 -1.81
N LEU A 24 -4.82 5.32 -1.24
CA LEU A 24 -4.19 4.03 -1.03
C LEU A 24 -4.53 3.09 -2.20
N LEU A 25 -3.50 2.61 -2.90
CA LEU A 25 -3.63 1.70 -4.03
C LEU A 25 -3.33 0.26 -3.61
N VAL A 26 -4.34 -0.62 -3.69
CA VAL A 26 -4.28 -2.02 -3.26
C VAL A 26 -4.19 -2.93 -4.47
N ASN A 27 -3.16 -3.77 -4.49
CA ASN A 27 -2.89 -4.68 -5.61
C ASN A 27 -3.77 -5.93 -5.57
N GLY A 28 -3.96 -6.53 -6.75
CA GLY A 28 -4.51 -7.87 -6.91
C GLY A 28 -3.48 -8.96 -6.61
N THR A 29 -3.91 -10.22 -6.77
CA THR A 29 -3.08 -11.40 -6.51
C THR A 29 -1.81 -11.41 -7.37
N GLY A 30 -0.64 -11.53 -6.74
CA GLY A 30 0.65 -11.63 -7.42
C GLY A 30 1.18 -10.32 -8.02
N ALA A 31 0.38 -9.25 -8.02
CA ALA A 31 0.83 -7.92 -8.41
C ALA A 31 1.61 -7.23 -7.28
N THR A 32 2.40 -6.24 -7.67
CA THR A 32 3.23 -5.43 -6.77
C THR A 32 2.89 -3.96 -6.96
N ARG A 33 3.28 -3.11 -6.02
CA ARG A 33 3.14 -1.64 -6.08
C ARG A 33 3.68 -1.03 -7.38
N THR A 34 4.62 -1.71 -8.04
CA THR A 34 5.20 -1.27 -9.31
C THR A 34 4.17 -1.20 -10.44
N ALA A 35 3.07 -1.96 -10.36
CA ALA A 35 1.99 -1.95 -11.35
C ALA A 35 1.37 -0.55 -11.53
N TRP A 36 1.41 0.28 -10.49
CA TRP A 36 0.79 1.62 -10.51
C TRP A 36 1.71 2.73 -11.02
N ARG A 37 3.02 2.47 -11.11
CA ARG A 37 4.03 3.52 -11.33
C ARG A 37 3.93 4.20 -12.69
N ALA A 38 3.54 3.47 -13.72
CA ALA A 38 3.58 3.96 -15.09
C ALA A 38 2.46 4.97 -15.41
N HIS A 39 1.26 4.77 -14.84
CA HIS A 39 0.08 5.50 -15.26
C HIS A 39 -0.73 6.08 -14.11
N GLN A 40 -1.10 5.27 -13.12
CA GLN A 40 -2.01 5.70 -12.06
C GLN A 40 -1.32 6.64 -11.06
N THR A 41 -0.11 6.31 -10.60
CA THR A 41 0.62 7.19 -9.68
C THR A 41 0.85 8.58 -10.30
N PRO A 42 1.40 8.73 -11.52
CA PRO A 42 1.58 10.04 -12.12
C PRO A 42 0.28 10.81 -12.33
N ALA A 43 -0.80 10.14 -12.77
CA ALA A 43 -2.08 10.79 -13.01
C ALA A 43 -2.73 11.31 -11.71
N LEU A 44 -2.68 10.52 -10.63
CA LEU A 44 -3.23 10.91 -9.33
C LEU A 44 -2.41 12.03 -8.68
N VAL A 45 -1.08 11.96 -8.77
CA VAL A 45 -0.19 13.03 -8.31
C VAL A 45 -0.46 14.33 -9.09
N ALA A 46 -0.60 14.26 -10.42
CA ALA A 46 -0.94 15.43 -11.24
C ALA A 46 -2.33 16.01 -10.91
N ALA A 47 -3.25 15.18 -10.42
CA ALA A 47 -4.56 15.60 -9.94
C ALA A 47 -4.53 16.14 -8.49
N GLY A 48 -3.37 16.18 -7.83
CA GLY A 48 -3.19 16.76 -6.50
C GLY A 48 -3.34 15.77 -5.34
N TYR A 49 -3.36 14.46 -5.59
CA TYR A 49 -3.41 13.45 -4.53
C TYR A 49 -2.01 13.04 -4.06
N ARG A 50 -1.88 12.66 -2.78
CA ARG A 50 -0.75 11.89 -2.28
C ARG A 50 -1.04 10.41 -2.50
N VAL A 51 -0.14 9.69 -3.17
CA VAL A 51 -0.36 8.30 -3.57
C VAL A 51 0.50 7.36 -2.71
N ILE A 52 -0.15 6.38 -2.09
CA ILE A 52 0.49 5.35 -1.28
C ILE A 52 0.19 3.99 -1.92
N ALA A 53 1.21 3.19 -2.19
CA ALA A 53 1.06 1.88 -2.81
C ALA A 53 1.96 0.83 -2.10
N PRO A 54 1.39 -0.03 -1.23
CA PRO A 54 2.12 -1.14 -0.62
C PRO A 54 2.16 -2.39 -1.51
N ASP A 55 3.14 -3.24 -1.26
CA ASP A 55 3.08 -4.65 -1.66
C ASP A 55 2.27 -5.43 -0.63
N ASN A 56 1.29 -6.22 -1.08
CA ASN A 56 0.48 -7.04 -0.18
C ASN A 56 1.34 -8.06 0.58
N ARG A 57 0.85 -8.52 1.74
CA ARG A 57 1.47 -9.64 2.47
C ARG A 57 1.68 -10.86 1.56
N GLY A 58 2.82 -11.52 1.71
CA GLY A 58 3.20 -12.67 0.89
C GLY A 58 3.74 -12.32 -0.50
N ILE A 59 3.85 -11.04 -0.85
CA ILE A 59 4.56 -10.59 -2.05
C ILE A 59 6.04 -10.32 -1.70
N PRO A 60 7.02 -10.89 -2.43
CA PRO A 60 8.44 -10.62 -2.19
C PRO A 60 8.77 -9.11 -2.19
N PRO A 61 9.63 -8.63 -1.27
CA PRO A 61 10.54 -9.40 -0.43
C PRO A 61 9.91 -9.98 0.85
N ASN A 62 8.61 -9.78 1.05
CA ASN A 62 7.94 -10.14 2.30
C ASN A 62 7.74 -11.66 2.33
N ALA A 63 8.28 -12.32 3.36
CA ALA A 63 7.99 -13.72 3.60
C ALA A 63 6.49 -13.89 3.88
N LEU A 64 5.91 -15.01 3.45
CA LEU A 64 4.54 -15.37 3.82
C LEU A 64 4.50 -15.61 5.34
N PRO A 65 3.75 -14.80 6.12
CA PRO A 65 3.73 -14.94 7.57
C PRO A 65 3.03 -16.24 8.00
N PRO A 66 3.34 -16.77 9.20
CA PRO A 66 2.56 -17.84 9.81
C PRO A 66 1.07 -17.45 9.86
N GLY A 67 0.19 -18.34 9.40
CA GLY A 67 -1.25 -18.06 9.27
C GLY A 67 -1.70 -17.61 7.87
N GLY A 68 -0.78 -17.35 6.94
CA GLY A 68 -1.06 -17.16 5.52
C GLY A 68 -1.67 -15.79 5.17
N VAL A 69 -2.40 -15.76 4.05
CA VAL A 69 -3.10 -14.57 3.53
C VAL A 69 -4.58 -14.72 3.77
N THR A 70 -5.14 -13.91 4.65
CA THR A 70 -6.59 -13.72 4.81
C THR A 70 -6.95 -12.27 4.51
N LEU A 71 -8.19 -12.01 4.13
CA LEU A 71 -8.66 -10.64 3.85
C LEU A 71 -8.58 -9.76 5.10
N GLU A 72 -8.89 -10.31 6.27
CA GLU A 72 -8.82 -9.61 7.54
C GLU A 72 -7.39 -9.17 7.83
N ALA A 73 -6.42 -10.05 7.60
CA ALA A 73 -5.01 -9.74 7.85
C ALA A 73 -4.47 -8.74 6.82
N MET A 74 -4.89 -8.84 5.56
CA MET A 74 -4.57 -7.82 4.55
C MET A 74 -5.16 -6.45 4.93
N ALA A 75 -6.42 -6.40 5.35
CA ALA A 75 -7.05 -5.15 5.79
C ALA A 75 -6.34 -4.56 7.02
N ALA A 76 -5.95 -5.40 7.98
CA ALA A 76 -5.20 -4.98 9.15
C ALA A 76 -3.82 -4.39 8.80
N ASP A 77 -3.12 -4.95 7.81
CA ASP A 77 -1.82 -4.40 7.36
C ASP A 77 -1.99 -3.01 6.74
N LEU A 78 -3.03 -2.83 5.92
CA LEU A 78 -3.33 -1.54 5.31
C LEU A 78 -3.76 -0.49 6.34
N ALA A 79 -4.58 -0.88 7.33
CA ALA A 79 -4.96 -0.01 8.43
C ALA A 79 -3.74 0.42 9.25
N ALA A 80 -2.87 -0.54 9.62
CA ALA A 80 -1.63 -0.25 10.34
C ALA A 80 -0.69 0.67 9.54
N LEU A 81 -0.66 0.54 8.21
CA LEU A 81 0.13 1.43 7.35
C LEU A 81 -0.43 2.86 7.35
N ILE A 82 -1.75 3.03 7.27
CA ILE A 82 -2.42 4.34 7.34
C ILE A 82 -2.08 5.03 8.67
N GLU A 83 -2.16 4.30 9.78
CA GLU A 83 -1.82 4.81 11.11
C GLU A 83 -0.33 5.14 11.24
N HIS A 84 0.55 4.25 10.77
CA HIS A 84 2.00 4.43 10.80
C HIS A 84 2.45 5.68 10.05
N LEU A 85 1.84 5.94 8.89
CA LEU A 85 2.12 7.12 8.07
C LEU A 85 1.36 8.38 8.53
N ALA A 86 0.60 8.27 9.62
CA ALA A 86 -0.25 9.33 10.19
C ALA A 86 -1.16 10.00 9.13
N LEU A 87 -1.73 9.18 8.24
CA LEU A 87 -2.57 9.69 7.15
C LEU A 87 -3.95 10.09 7.68
N PRO A 88 -4.55 11.18 7.15
CA PRO A 88 -5.98 11.45 7.33
C PRO A 88 -6.82 10.37 6.61
N PRO A 89 -8.17 10.40 6.70
CA PRO A 89 -9.03 9.46 5.98
C PRO A 89 -8.64 9.32 4.50
N CYS A 90 -8.31 8.09 4.10
CA CYS A 90 -7.83 7.77 2.76
C CYS A 90 -8.96 7.32 1.83
N ARG A 91 -8.86 7.65 0.54
CA ARG A 91 -9.58 6.91 -0.49
C ARG A 91 -8.83 5.61 -0.77
N VAL A 92 -9.56 4.53 -1.02
CA VAL A 92 -8.98 3.21 -1.31
C VAL A 92 -9.39 2.78 -2.71
N VAL A 93 -8.40 2.40 -3.53
CA VAL A 93 -8.59 1.87 -4.88
C VAL A 93 -7.96 0.49 -4.94
N GLY A 94 -8.75 -0.52 -5.30
CA GLY A 94 -8.28 -1.90 -5.45
C GLY A 94 -8.52 -2.44 -6.86
N PHE A 95 -7.68 -3.35 -7.32
CA PHE A 95 -7.89 -4.13 -8.55
C PHE A 95 -7.54 -5.61 -8.35
N SER A 96 -8.09 -6.48 -9.20
CA SER A 96 -7.72 -7.90 -9.33
C SER A 96 -7.78 -8.35 -10.78
#